data_AF-A0A956THZ4-F1
#
_entry.id   AF-A0A956THZ4-F1
#
_cell.length_a   1.000
_cell.length_b   1.000
_cell.length_c   1.000
_cell.angle_alpha   90.00
_cell.angle_beta   90.00
_cell.angle_gamma   90.00
#
_symmetry.space_group_name_H-M   'P 1'
#
loop_
_entity.id
_entity.type
_entity.pdbx_description
1 polymer ?
#
loop_
_entity_poly.entity_id
_entity_poly.type
_entity_poly.pdbx_seq_one_letter_code
_entity_poly.pdbx_strand_id
1 'polypeptide(L)'
;MTKERPHLGWVRFITILAGFMTVLAILSSWVDRQVFDTQEWGDTSLQLLQNQEIRDQVATYAVDELYANVDVQGELEKNLNNINPDLGSALAGPLAGAARQGADSLAQRALSNDKVQSAWKSANIAAHTTLINILEDKGTFTSTSGGEVELQLQPLIIEIADQVGLGDQARDKIPDTVGNIKIVDSDQLAQVQQVAKLIHGLALITGLLTLLLIALAVYLSPGYRWLTLLWMAVGLILAAIIVLIIRSVVGNSLIP
;
A
#
# COMPACT_ATOMS: atom_id res chain seq x y z
N MET A 1 26.29 57.48 6.85
CA MET A 1 25.36 56.88 5.87
C MET A 1 25.63 55.39 5.80
N THR A 2 24.95 54.62 6.64
CA THR A 2 24.98 53.16 6.58
C THR A 2 24.27 52.75 5.29
N LYS A 3 25.05 52.25 4.33
CA LYS A 3 24.53 51.69 3.08
C LYS A 3 23.64 50.51 3.47
N GLU A 4 22.32 50.73 3.51
CA GLU A 4 21.36 49.64 3.67
C GLU A 4 21.72 48.59 2.64
N ARG A 5 21.90 47.34 3.09
CA ARG A 5 22.28 46.21 2.24
C ARG A 5 20.97 45.55 1.79
N PRO A 6 20.39 45.89 0.63
CA PRO A 6 19.05 45.45 0.22
C PRO A 6 18.91 43.92 0.02
N HIS A 7 20.01 43.18 0.04
CA HIS A 7 20.04 41.74 -0.22
C HIS A 7 19.87 40.87 1.03
N LEU A 8 19.99 41.40 2.26
CA LEU A 8 19.89 40.56 3.46
C LEU A 8 18.48 39.96 3.67
N GLY A 9 17.43 40.72 3.35
CA GLY A 9 16.05 40.23 3.41
C GLY A 9 15.79 39.13 2.37
N TRP A 10 16.31 39.33 1.15
CA TRP A 10 16.21 38.36 0.05
C TRP A 10 16.95 37.06 0.33
N VAL A 11 18.17 37.13 0.89
CA VAL A 11 18.93 35.93 1.27
C VAL A 11 18.20 35.13 2.36
N ARG A 12 17.67 35.80 3.39
CA ARG A 12 16.88 35.15 4.45
C ARG A 12 15.60 34.50 3.91
N PHE A 13 14.89 35.20 3.03
CA PHE A 13 13.71 34.66 2.36
C PHE A 13 14.03 33.41 1.53
N ILE A 14 15.10 33.45 0.71
CA ILE A 14 15.57 32.28 -0.06
C ILE A 14 15.92 31.11 0.86
N THR A 15 16.60 31.36 1.99
CA THR A 15 16.97 30.28 2.92
C THR A 15 15.74 29.62 3.57
N ILE A 16 14.75 30.42 4.00
CA ILE A 16 13.50 29.89 4.56
C ILE A 16 12.73 29.10 3.49
N LEU A 17 12.65 29.64 2.27
CA LEU A 17 11.98 29.00 1.16
C LEU A 17 12.66 27.67 0.77
N ALA A 18 13.99 27.62 0.77
CA ALA A 18 14.74 26.40 0.52
C ALA A 18 14.50 25.34 1.61
N GLY A 19 14.46 25.75 2.88
CA GLY A 19 14.08 24.88 4.00
C GLY A 19 12.68 24.29 3.83
N PHE A 20 11.70 25.13 3.51
CA PHE A 20 10.32 24.71 3.24
C PHE A 20 10.23 23.75 2.04
N MET A 21 10.88 24.08 0.92
CA MET A 21 10.96 23.21 -0.25
C MET A 21 11.62 21.86 0.06
N THR A 22 12.60 21.82 0.95
CA THR A 22 13.26 20.56 1.34
C THR A 22 12.32 19.66 2.16
N VAL A 23 11.55 20.22 3.11
CA VAL A 23 10.51 19.46 3.82
C VAL A 23 9.51 18.87 2.83
N LEU A 24 9.04 19.71 1.89
CA LEU A 24 8.07 19.31 0.88
C LEU A 24 8.64 18.24 -0.07
N ALA A 25 9.92 18.32 -0.44
CA ALA A 25 10.60 17.32 -1.24
C ALA A 25 10.71 15.97 -0.51
N ILE A 26 11.06 15.98 0.78
CA ILE A 26 11.15 14.76 1.59
C ILE A 26 9.77 14.10 1.72
N LEU A 27 8.72 14.87 2.03
CA LEU A 27 7.35 14.36 2.14
C LEU A 27 6.83 13.86 0.78
N SER A 28 7.03 14.61 -0.29
CA SER A 28 6.64 14.21 -1.65
C SER A 28 7.37 12.94 -2.08
N SER A 29 8.66 12.79 -1.74
CA SER A 29 9.41 11.58 -2.05
C SER A 29 8.96 10.38 -1.21
N TRP A 30 8.55 10.60 0.05
CA TRP A 30 7.99 9.54 0.88
C TRP A 30 6.62 9.09 0.35
N VAL A 31 5.74 10.02 0.00
CA VAL A 31 4.44 9.70 -0.62
C VAL A 31 4.65 8.99 -1.95
N ASP A 32 5.56 9.48 -2.80
CA ASP A 32 5.87 8.85 -4.08
C ASP A 32 6.38 7.41 -3.90
N ARG A 33 7.27 7.18 -2.92
CA ARG A 33 7.71 5.81 -2.58
C ARG A 33 6.59 4.96 -1.98
N GLN A 34 5.87 5.42 -0.96
CA GLN A 34 4.83 4.60 -0.33
C GLN A 34 3.68 4.28 -1.28
N VAL A 35 3.35 5.20 -2.19
CA VAL A 35 2.25 5.06 -3.14
C VAL A 35 2.68 4.30 -4.40
N PHE A 36 3.87 4.54 -4.94
CA PHE A 36 4.29 3.96 -6.23
C PHE A 36 5.38 2.87 -6.12
N ASP A 37 6.05 2.73 -4.97
CA ASP A 37 7.00 1.63 -4.72
C ASP A 37 6.26 0.40 -4.20
N THR A 38 6.01 -0.53 -5.12
CA THR A 38 5.31 -1.77 -4.83
C THR A 38 6.05 -2.65 -3.81
N GLN A 39 7.38 -2.60 -3.74
CA GLN A 39 8.14 -3.42 -2.79
C GLN A 39 7.97 -2.90 -1.37
N GLU A 40 8.08 -1.58 -1.17
CA GLU A 40 7.87 -0.94 0.12
C GLU A 40 6.43 -1.15 0.62
N TRP A 41 5.45 -1.12 -0.29
CA TRP A 41 4.07 -1.49 0.02
C TRP A 41 3.97 -2.94 0.53
N GLY A 42 4.60 -3.89 -0.16
CA GLY A 42 4.64 -5.30 0.25
C GLY A 42 5.29 -5.50 1.62
N ASP A 43 6.41 -4.81 1.88
CA ASP A 43 7.09 -4.83 3.18
C ASP A 43 6.23 -4.24 4.30
N THR A 44 5.54 -3.13 4.04
CA THR A 44 4.62 -2.52 5.00
C THR A 44 3.46 -3.47 5.30
N SER A 45 2.84 -4.05 4.28
CA SER A 45 1.73 -5.01 4.43
C SER A 45 2.15 -6.25 5.22
N LEU A 46 3.37 -6.74 5.01
CA LEU A 46 3.95 -7.82 5.79
C LEU A 46 4.13 -7.43 7.27
N GLN A 47 4.68 -6.25 7.54
CA GLN A 47 4.85 -5.76 8.92
C GLN A 47 3.51 -5.61 9.65
N LEU A 48 2.46 -5.17 8.96
CA LEU A 48 1.11 -5.12 9.50
C LEU A 48 0.60 -6.52 9.84
N LEU A 49 0.75 -7.51 8.96
CA LEU A 49 0.37 -8.89 9.26
C LEU A 49 1.21 -9.52 10.38
N GLN A 50 2.41 -9.04 10.62
CA GLN A 50 3.25 -9.47 11.74
C GLN A 50 2.75 -8.95 13.10
N ASN A 51 1.97 -7.86 13.12
CA ASN A 51 1.28 -7.39 14.32
C ASN A 51 0.22 -8.43 14.75
N GLN A 52 0.24 -8.80 16.03
CA GLN A 52 -0.67 -9.82 16.57
C GLN A 52 -2.14 -9.41 16.47
N GLU A 53 -2.49 -8.16 16.77
CA GLU A 53 -3.88 -7.69 16.72
C GLU A 53 -4.46 -7.74 15.31
N ILE A 54 -3.68 -7.30 14.31
CA ILE A 54 -4.08 -7.36 12.91
C ILE A 54 -4.21 -8.81 12.46
N ARG A 55 -3.25 -9.67 12.80
CA ARG A 55 -3.29 -11.10 12.47
C ARG A 55 -4.50 -11.80 13.08
N ASP A 56 -4.87 -11.46 14.30
CA ASP A 56 -6.04 -12.03 14.99
C ASP A 56 -7.34 -11.62 14.28
N GLN A 57 -7.45 -10.36 13.85
CA GLN A 57 -8.59 -9.87 13.07
C GLN A 57 -8.66 -10.53 11.68
N VAL A 58 -7.53 -10.63 10.96
CA VAL A 58 -7.46 -11.27 9.65
C VAL A 58 -7.80 -12.76 9.75
N ALA A 59 -7.32 -13.46 10.78
CA ALA A 59 -7.66 -14.86 11.03
C ALA A 59 -9.17 -15.03 11.27
N THR A 60 -9.74 -14.21 12.16
CA THR A 60 -11.17 -14.24 12.49
C THR A 60 -12.00 -13.97 11.24
N TYR A 61 -11.66 -12.93 10.48
CA TYR A 61 -12.35 -12.60 9.23
C TYR A 61 -12.29 -13.74 8.20
N ALA A 62 -11.12 -14.37 8.03
CA ALA A 62 -10.97 -15.48 7.09
C ALA A 62 -11.82 -16.70 7.48
N VAL A 63 -11.92 -17.01 8.77
CA VAL A 63 -12.77 -18.09 9.28
C VAL A 63 -14.25 -17.72 9.17
N ASP A 64 -14.62 -16.49 9.48
CA ASP A 64 -15.98 -15.98 9.36
C ASP A 64 -16.47 -16.09 7.91
N GLU A 65 -15.67 -15.64 6.95
CA GLU A 65 -16.00 -15.70 5.53
C GLU A 65 -16.08 -17.15 5.04
N LEU A 66 -15.21 -18.04 5.53
CA LEU A 66 -15.27 -19.47 5.22
C LEU A 66 -16.59 -20.08 5.70
N TYR A 67 -16.99 -19.83 6.95
CA TYR A 67 -18.23 -20.38 7.53
C TYR A 67 -19.50 -19.70 6.99
N ALA A 68 -19.40 -18.47 6.49
CA ALA A 68 -20.51 -17.79 5.81
C ALA A 68 -20.81 -18.43 4.44
N ASN A 69 -19.77 -18.89 3.74
CA ASN A 69 -19.89 -19.44 2.39
C ASN A 69 -19.92 -20.99 2.34
N VAL A 70 -19.47 -21.67 3.41
CA VAL A 70 -19.47 -23.13 3.54
C VAL A 70 -20.35 -23.54 4.71
N ASP A 71 -21.37 -24.35 4.42
CA ASP A 71 -22.27 -24.91 5.43
C ASP A 71 -21.62 -26.07 6.19
N VAL A 72 -20.64 -25.74 7.03
CA VAL A 72 -19.89 -26.71 7.85
C VAL A 72 -20.85 -27.45 8.80
N GLN A 73 -21.85 -26.75 9.34
CA GLN A 73 -22.82 -27.34 10.26
C GLN A 73 -23.71 -28.35 9.54
N GLY A 74 -24.29 -28.00 8.40
CA GLY A 74 -25.14 -28.90 7.62
C GLY A 74 -24.38 -30.10 7.08
N GLU A 75 -23.11 -29.94 6.71
CA GLU A 75 -22.28 -31.07 6.27
C GLU A 75 -21.94 -32.01 7.45
N LEU A 76 -21.68 -31.48 8.64
CA LEU A 76 -21.52 -32.28 9.86
C LEU A 76 -22.82 -33.01 10.21
N GLU A 77 -23.95 -32.34 10.13
CA GLU A 77 -25.27 -32.90 10.42
C GLU A 77 -25.57 -34.10 9.52
N LYS A 78 -25.37 -33.97 8.20
CA LYS A 78 -25.52 -35.07 7.24
C LYS A 78 -24.64 -36.27 7.60
N ASN A 79 -23.37 -36.02 7.92
CA ASN A 79 -22.41 -37.08 8.22
C ASN A 79 -22.72 -37.80 9.54
N LEU A 80 -23.16 -37.07 10.57
CA LEU A 80 -23.54 -37.65 11.87
C LEU A 80 -24.85 -38.44 11.78
N ASN A 81 -25.82 -37.93 11.01
CA ASN A 81 -27.09 -38.63 10.77
C ASN A 81 -26.90 -39.97 10.04
N ASN A 82 -25.85 -40.11 9.22
CA ASN A 82 -25.48 -41.39 8.62
C ASN A 82 -25.02 -42.44 9.64
N ILE A 83 -24.57 -42.01 10.82
CA ILE A 83 -24.18 -42.89 11.93
C ILE A 83 -25.38 -43.17 12.84
N ASN A 84 -26.09 -42.11 13.24
CA ASN A 84 -27.33 -42.19 14.01
C ASN A 84 -28.20 -40.94 13.75
N PRO A 85 -29.49 -41.10 13.37
CA PRO A 85 -30.39 -40.01 13.04
C PRO A 85 -30.56 -38.91 14.12
N ASP A 86 -30.38 -39.25 15.40
CA ASP A 86 -30.56 -38.30 16.50
C ASP A 86 -29.27 -37.51 16.83
N LEU A 87 -28.10 -37.96 16.34
CA LEU A 87 -26.82 -37.34 16.68
C LEU A 87 -26.56 -36.04 15.89
N GLY A 88 -26.97 -35.94 14.63
CA GLY A 88 -26.69 -34.76 13.82
C GLY A 88 -27.35 -33.51 14.37
N SER A 89 -28.65 -33.57 14.66
CA SER A 89 -29.39 -32.42 15.21
C SER A 89 -28.92 -32.01 16.61
N ALA A 90 -28.44 -32.96 17.42
CA ALA A 90 -27.97 -32.70 18.79
C ALA A 90 -26.53 -32.18 18.86
N LEU A 91 -25.63 -32.66 17.99
CA LEU A 91 -24.19 -32.42 18.11
C LEU A 91 -23.59 -31.55 17.00
N ALA A 92 -24.26 -31.38 15.85
CA ALA A 92 -23.68 -30.63 14.73
C ALA A 92 -23.35 -29.18 15.08
N GLY A 93 -24.25 -28.47 15.78
CA GLY A 93 -24.01 -27.09 16.23
C GLY A 93 -22.81 -26.97 17.18
N PRO A 94 -22.78 -27.71 18.31
CA PRO A 94 -21.64 -27.71 19.23
C PRO A 94 -20.31 -28.11 18.57
N LEU A 95 -20.31 -29.13 17.70
CA LEU A 95 -19.11 -29.58 17.00
C LEU A 95 -18.63 -28.57 15.95
N ALA A 96 -19.55 -27.94 15.21
CA ALA A 96 -19.22 -26.86 14.29
C ALA A 96 -18.62 -25.65 15.02
N GLY A 97 -19.14 -25.30 16.20
CA GLY A 97 -18.55 -24.26 17.06
C GLY A 97 -17.14 -24.60 17.53
N ALA A 98 -16.91 -25.84 17.98
CA ALA A 98 -15.57 -26.31 18.36
C ALA A 98 -14.60 -26.34 17.17
N ALA A 99 -15.08 -26.76 15.99
CA ALA A 99 -14.31 -26.74 14.76
C ALA A 99 -13.94 -25.31 14.35
N ARG A 100 -14.84 -24.34 14.53
CA ARG A 100 -14.58 -22.92 14.26
C ARG A 100 -13.48 -22.37 15.16
N GLN A 101 -13.54 -22.65 16.46
CA GLN A 101 -12.50 -22.20 17.39
C GLN A 101 -11.12 -22.85 17.12
N GLY A 102 -11.13 -24.11 16.67
CA GLY A 102 -9.93 -24.78 16.16
C GLY A 102 -9.40 -24.13 14.87
N ALA A 103 -10.31 -23.76 13.97
CA ALA A 103 -9.98 -23.07 12.72
C ALA A 103 -9.37 -21.69 12.97
N ASP A 104 -9.89 -20.91 13.91
CA ASP A 104 -9.31 -19.61 14.30
C ASP A 104 -7.86 -19.77 14.78
N SER A 105 -7.63 -20.73 15.67
CA SER A 105 -6.29 -21.04 16.20
C SER A 105 -5.32 -21.51 15.11
N LEU A 106 -5.82 -22.31 14.15
CA LEU A 106 -5.04 -22.78 13.01
C LEU A 106 -4.76 -21.67 12.01
N ALA A 107 -5.73 -20.79 11.74
CA ALA A 107 -5.59 -19.63 10.88
C ALA A 107 -4.54 -18.66 11.44
N GLN A 108 -4.56 -18.38 12.75
CA GLN A 108 -3.52 -17.58 13.40
C GLN A 108 -2.13 -18.20 13.24
N ARG A 109 -1.99 -19.51 13.48
CA ARG A 109 -0.72 -20.24 13.28
C ARG A 109 -0.28 -20.23 11.82
N ALA A 110 -1.21 -20.41 10.88
CA ALA A 110 -0.92 -20.35 9.46
C ALA A 110 -0.44 -18.95 9.05
N LEU A 111 -1.10 -17.88 9.49
CA LEU A 111 -0.68 -16.50 9.23
C LEU A 111 0.65 -16.14 9.92
N SER A 112 1.02 -16.85 10.99
CA SER A 112 2.35 -16.73 11.59
C SER A 112 3.47 -17.45 10.81
N ASN A 113 3.12 -18.30 9.84
CA ASN A 113 4.09 -19.07 9.06
C ASN A 113 4.77 -18.22 7.97
N ASP A 114 6.09 -18.33 7.86
CA ASP A 114 6.90 -17.55 6.90
C ASP A 114 6.47 -17.76 5.43
N LYS A 115 6.04 -18.97 5.06
CA LYS A 115 5.59 -19.25 3.69
C LYS A 115 4.27 -18.53 3.38
N VAL A 116 3.35 -18.50 4.35
CA VAL A 116 2.07 -17.79 4.23
C VAL A 116 2.29 -16.28 4.22
N GLN A 117 3.19 -15.77 5.05
CA GLN A 117 3.58 -14.35 5.06
C GLN A 117 4.25 -13.92 3.75
N SER A 118 5.10 -14.77 3.18
CA SER A 118 5.71 -14.53 1.87
C SER A 118 4.67 -14.48 0.75
N ALA A 119 3.72 -15.43 0.76
CA ALA A 119 2.60 -15.43 -0.19
C ALA A 119 1.69 -14.20 -0.01
N TRP A 120 1.43 -13.78 1.24
CA TRP A 120 0.68 -12.56 1.54
C TRP A 120 1.38 -11.31 0.99
N LYS A 121 2.67 -11.14 1.28
CA LYS A 121 3.47 -10.02 0.77
C LYS A 121 3.40 -9.96 -0.75
N SER A 122 3.62 -11.11 -1.38
CA SER A 122 3.74 -11.20 -2.83
C SER A 122 2.37 -11.02 -3.53
N ALA A 123 1.27 -11.47 -2.92
CA ALA A 123 -0.09 -11.15 -3.38
C ALA A 123 -0.41 -9.66 -3.25
N ASN A 124 0.02 -9.00 -2.17
CA ASN A 124 -0.12 -7.55 -1.99
C ASN A 124 0.70 -6.77 -3.03
N ILE A 125 1.92 -7.22 -3.33
CA ILE A 125 2.77 -6.64 -4.39
C ILE A 125 2.07 -6.76 -5.74
N ALA A 126 1.54 -7.93 -6.06
CA ALA A 126 0.86 -8.15 -7.33
C ALA A 126 -0.39 -7.26 -7.45
N ALA A 127 -1.23 -7.21 -6.41
CA ALA A 127 -2.42 -6.36 -6.38
C ALA A 127 -2.08 -4.87 -6.51
N HIS A 128 -1.07 -4.40 -5.77
CA HIS A 128 -0.62 -3.00 -5.83
C HIS A 128 -0.02 -2.67 -7.20
N THR A 129 0.73 -3.59 -7.81
CA THR A 129 1.25 -3.43 -9.18
C THR A 129 0.12 -3.26 -10.18
N THR A 130 -0.92 -4.07 -10.08
CA THR A 130 -2.12 -3.93 -10.93
C THR A 130 -2.77 -2.57 -10.74
N LEU A 131 -2.93 -2.10 -9.50
CA LEU A 131 -3.48 -0.77 -9.21
C LEU A 131 -2.63 0.35 -9.83
N ILE A 132 -1.31 0.33 -9.65
CA ILE A 132 -0.42 1.34 -10.21
C ILE A 132 -0.42 1.30 -11.74
N ASN A 133 -0.42 0.12 -12.34
CA ASN A 133 -0.53 -0.06 -13.78
C ASN A 133 -1.81 0.58 -14.35
N ILE A 134 -2.94 0.44 -13.65
CA ILE A 134 -4.20 1.11 -14.03
C ILE A 134 -4.08 2.64 -13.91
N LEU A 135 -3.43 3.14 -12.85
CA LEU A 135 -3.25 4.57 -12.61
C LEU A 135 -2.27 5.24 -13.57
N GLU A 136 -1.25 4.50 -14.00
CA GLU A 136 -0.22 4.98 -14.93
C GLU A 136 -0.57 4.71 -16.39
N ASP A 137 -1.71 4.08 -16.67
CA ASP A 137 -2.13 3.65 -18.01
C ASP A 137 -1.10 2.69 -18.66
N LYS A 138 -0.49 1.82 -17.83
CA LYS A 138 0.50 0.82 -18.23
C LYS A 138 -0.13 -0.58 -18.24
N GLY A 139 -0.56 -1.08 -19.38
CA GLY A 139 -1.09 -2.45 -19.50
C GLY A 139 -2.04 -2.65 -20.68
N THR A 140 -2.50 -3.89 -20.87
CA THR A 140 -3.48 -4.26 -21.91
C THR A 140 -4.90 -3.96 -21.42
N PHE A 141 -5.20 -2.69 -21.14
CA PHE A 141 -6.54 -2.26 -20.78
C PHE A 141 -7.28 -1.90 -22.08
N THR A 142 -8.11 -2.82 -22.56
CA THR A 142 -8.89 -2.54 -23.77
C THR A 142 -10.08 -1.67 -23.40
N SER A 143 -10.02 -0.40 -23.79
CA SER A 143 -11.21 0.47 -23.79
C SER A 143 -12.22 -0.11 -24.78
N THR A 144 -13.40 -0.49 -24.29
CA THR A 144 -14.54 -0.77 -25.17
C THR A 144 -15.15 0.55 -25.63
N SER A 145 -15.75 0.56 -26.82
CA SER A 145 -16.26 1.77 -27.52
C SER A 145 -17.34 2.57 -26.76
N GLY A 146 -17.71 2.16 -25.54
CA GLY A 146 -18.66 2.83 -24.65
C GLY A 146 -18.04 3.67 -23.53
N GLY A 147 -16.71 3.82 -23.48
CA GLY A 147 -16.03 4.53 -22.39
C GLY A 147 -15.91 3.71 -21.11
N GLU A 148 -15.92 2.38 -21.22
CA GLU A 148 -15.78 1.45 -20.10
C GLU A 148 -14.40 0.79 -20.20
N VAL A 149 -13.68 0.76 -19.09
CA VAL A 149 -12.37 0.10 -18.99
C VAL A 149 -12.59 -1.28 -18.38
N GLU A 150 -12.34 -2.32 -19.18
CA GLU A 150 -12.34 -3.71 -18.69
C GLU A 150 -10.94 -4.07 -18.19
N LEU A 151 -10.85 -4.45 -16.92
CA LEU A 151 -9.60 -4.92 -16.32
C LEU A 151 -9.45 -6.42 -16.57
N GLN A 152 -8.29 -6.88 -17.05
CA GLN A 152 -7.98 -8.30 -17.15
C GLN A 152 -7.23 -8.76 -15.89
N LEU A 153 -7.93 -9.38 -14.94
CA LEU A 153 -7.32 -9.87 -13.69
C LEU A 153 -6.65 -11.25 -13.80
N GLN A 154 -6.82 -11.97 -14.91
CA GLN A 154 -6.25 -13.31 -15.09
C GLN A 154 -4.74 -13.39 -14.81
N PRO A 155 -3.88 -12.47 -15.31
CA PRO A 155 -2.44 -12.53 -15.04
C PRO A 155 -2.12 -12.37 -13.55
N LEU A 156 -2.88 -11.52 -12.84
CA LEU A 156 -2.75 -11.33 -11.40
C LEU A 156 -3.11 -12.61 -10.63
N ILE A 157 -4.21 -13.28 -11.02
CA ILE A 157 -4.65 -14.50 -10.35
C ILE A 157 -3.63 -15.63 -10.56
N ILE A 158 -3.04 -15.75 -11.76
CA ILE A 158 -1.99 -16.73 -12.06
C ILE A 158 -0.73 -16.46 -11.22
N GLU A 159 -0.31 -15.19 -11.14
CA GLU A 159 0.85 -14.78 -10.32
C GLU A 159 0.64 -15.12 -8.83
N ILE A 160 -0.54 -14.82 -8.28
CA ILE A 160 -0.90 -15.18 -6.91
C ILE A 160 -0.91 -16.70 -6.72
N ALA A 161 -1.46 -17.44 -7.69
CA ALA A 161 -1.55 -18.90 -7.62
C ALA A 161 -0.16 -19.58 -7.69
N ASP A 162 0.76 -19.06 -8.50
CA ASP A 162 2.15 -19.54 -8.57
C ASP A 162 2.83 -19.50 -7.19
N GLN A 163 2.60 -18.42 -6.45
CA GLN A 163 3.24 -18.19 -5.15
C GLN A 163 2.77 -19.15 -4.05
N VAL A 164 1.56 -19.70 -4.18
CA VAL A 164 1.05 -20.77 -3.30
C VAL A 164 1.27 -22.17 -3.87
N GLY A 165 1.92 -22.29 -5.03
CA GLY A 165 2.20 -23.57 -5.70
C GLY A 165 1.02 -24.16 -6.46
N LEU A 166 0.02 -23.34 -6.79
CA LEU A 166 -1.20 -23.71 -7.52
C LEU A 166 -1.24 -23.12 -8.94
N GLY A 167 -0.18 -22.45 -9.39
CA GLY A 167 -0.20 -21.69 -10.63
C GLY A 167 -0.43 -22.53 -11.89
N ASP A 168 0.07 -23.76 -11.93
CA ASP A 168 -0.23 -24.69 -13.03
C ASP A 168 -1.73 -25.02 -13.11
N GLN A 169 -2.37 -25.24 -11.96
CA GLN A 169 -3.81 -25.52 -11.88
C GLN A 169 -4.64 -24.28 -12.19
N ALA A 170 -4.15 -23.10 -11.81
CA ALA A 170 -4.78 -21.83 -12.13
C ALA A 170 -4.72 -21.55 -13.64
N ARG A 171 -3.58 -21.79 -14.30
CA ARG A 171 -3.44 -21.67 -15.76
C ARG A 171 -4.38 -22.62 -16.51
N ASP A 172 -4.55 -23.84 -16.01
CA ASP A 172 -5.39 -24.85 -16.67
C ASP A 172 -6.90 -24.64 -16.43
N LYS A 173 -7.29 -24.05 -15.29
CA LYS A 173 -8.70 -23.97 -14.86
C LYS A 173 -9.32 -22.57 -14.98
N ILE A 174 -8.52 -21.53 -15.18
CA ILE A 174 -9.03 -20.15 -15.28
C ILE A 174 -9.13 -19.75 -16.75
N PRO A 175 -10.34 -19.74 -17.34
CA PRO A 175 -10.52 -19.29 -18.71
C PRO A 175 -10.11 -17.82 -18.90
N ASP A 176 -9.69 -17.48 -20.12
CA ASP A 176 -9.18 -16.14 -20.49
C ASP A 176 -10.20 -14.99 -20.32
N THR A 177 -11.47 -15.34 -20.10
CA THR A 177 -12.57 -14.41 -19.82
C THR A 177 -12.77 -14.11 -18.35
N VAL A 178 -12.07 -14.80 -17.44
CA VAL A 178 -12.16 -14.56 -16.00
C VAL A 178 -11.37 -13.31 -15.65
N GLY A 179 -12.03 -12.43 -14.90
CA GLY A 179 -11.39 -11.24 -14.37
C GLY A 179 -11.77 -9.95 -15.07
N ASN A 180 -12.60 -9.99 -16.11
CA ASN A 180 -13.20 -8.81 -16.75
C ASN A 180 -14.20 -8.15 -15.81
N ILE A 181 -13.68 -7.42 -14.82
CA ILE A 181 -14.48 -6.62 -13.92
C ILE A 181 -14.62 -5.24 -14.55
N LYS A 182 -15.86 -4.79 -14.70
CA LYS A 182 -16.17 -3.40 -15.02
C LYS A 182 -15.80 -2.53 -13.83
N ILE A 183 -14.65 -1.85 -13.90
CA ILE A 183 -14.15 -1.03 -12.79
C ILE A 183 -14.31 0.44 -13.17
N VAL A 184 -15.31 1.05 -12.51
CA VAL A 184 -15.52 2.50 -12.35
C VAL A 184 -15.75 3.28 -13.66
N ASP A 185 -16.65 4.28 -13.62
CA ASP A 185 -16.88 5.17 -14.75
C ASP A 185 -15.57 5.85 -15.19
N SER A 186 -15.32 5.90 -16.51
CA SER A 186 -14.07 6.42 -17.09
C SER A 186 -13.72 7.83 -16.65
N ASP A 187 -14.72 8.67 -16.35
CA ASP A 187 -14.53 10.04 -15.87
C ASP A 187 -13.85 10.10 -14.50
N GLN A 188 -14.16 9.17 -13.59
CA GLN A 188 -13.52 9.12 -12.27
C GLN A 188 -12.11 8.56 -12.38
N LEU A 189 -11.90 7.54 -13.23
CA LEU A 189 -10.58 7.00 -13.50
C LEU A 189 -9.64 8.08 -14.06
N ALA A 190 -10.12 8.89 -15.02
CA ALA A 190 -9.35 9.98 -15.61
C ALA A 190 -8.91 11.04 -14.57
N GLN A 191 -9.75 11.35 -13.58
CA GLN A 191 -9.40 12.27 -12.49
C GLN A 191 -8.28 11.71 -11.61
N VAL A 192 -8.39 10.43 -11.22
CA VAL A 192 -7.36 9.79 -10.38
C VAL A 192 -6.05 9.66 -11.15
N GLN A 193 -6.08 9.30 -12.42
CA GLN A 193 -4.91 9.25 -13.30
C GLN A 193 -4.26 10.64 -13.47
N GLN A 194 -5.05 11.73 -13.57
CA GLN A 194 -4.50 13.09 -13.60
C GLN A 194 -3.79 13.45 -12.30
N VAL A 195 -4.38 13.13 -11.14
CA VAL A 195 -3.76 13.35 -9.84
C VAL A 195 -2.47 12.53 -9.71
N ALA A 196 -2.48 11.26 -10.13
CA ALA A 196 -1.28 10.40 -10.12
C ALA A 196 -0.16 10.99 -11.00
N LYS A 197 -0.47 11.43 -12.23
CA LYS A 197 0.48 12.12 -13.11
C LYS A 197 1.01 13.41 -12.49
N LEU A 198 0.15 14.17 -11.80
CA LEU A 198 0.55 15.38 -11.10
C LEU A 198 1.52 15.08 -9.96
N ILE A 199 1.24 14.06 -9.15
CA ILE A 199 2.10 13.64 -8.02
C ILE A 199 3.46 13.15 -8.53
N HIS A 200 3.47 12.28 -9.54
CA HIS A 200 4.72 11.77 -10.12
C HIS A 200 5.57 12.90 -10.74
N GLY A 201 4.92 13.81 -11.47
CA GLY A 201 5.56 15.01 -12.01
C GLY A 201 6.07 15.95 -10.92
N LEU A 202 5.30 16.13 -9.84
CA LEU A 202 5.66 16.97 -8.71
C LEU A 202 6.89 16.41 -7.99
N ALA A 203 7.02 15.11 -7.79
CA ALA A 203 8.19 14.51 -7.15
C ALA A 203 9.49 14.80 -7.93
N LEU A 204 9.48 14.62 -9.25
CA LEU A 204 10.61 14.92 -10.13
C LEU A 204 10.96 16.41 -10.17
N ILE A 205 9.95 17.26 -10.35
CA ILE A 205 10.13 18.72 -10.40
C ILE A 205 10.64 19.22 -9.05
N THR A 206 10.05 18.79 -7.93
CA THR A 206 10.44 19.22 -6.59
C THR A 206 11.87 18.79 -6.26
N GLY A 207 12.27 17.58 -6.64
CA GLY A 207 13.66 17.13 -6.50
C GLY A 207 14.66 18.02 -7.23
N LEU A 208 14.41 18.30 -8.52
CA LEU A 208 15.28 19.16 -9.33
C LEU A 208 15.29 20.61 -8.83
N LEU A 209 14.12 21.14 -8.45
CA LEU A 209 13.96 22.52 -7.98
C LEU A 209 14.63 22.72 -6.62
N THR A 210 14.61 21.71 -5.75
CA THR A 210 15.35 21.71 -4.47
C THR A 210 16.86 21.78 -4.71
N LEU A 211 17.40 20.95 -5.61
CA LEU A 211 18.83 20.99 -5.95
C LEU A 211 19.23 22.34 -6.57
N LEU A 212 18.38 22.88 -7.44
CA LEU A 212 18.61 24.18 -8.08
C LEU A 212 18.61 25.31 -7.04
N LEU A 213 17.66 25.32 -6.09
CA LEU A 213 17.61 26.31 -5.01
C LEU A 213 18.81 26.22 -4.08
N ILE A 214 19.28 25.00 -3.77
CA ILE A 214 20.50 24.80 -2.97
C ILE A 214 21.71 25.38 -3.70
N ALA A 215 21.87 25.05 -4.98
CA ALA A 215 22.97 25.58 -5.80
C ALA A 215 22.92 27.12 -5.91
N LEU A 216 21.72 27.68 -6.09
CA LEU A 216 21.50 29.13 -6.20
C LEU A 216 21.79 29.86 -4.89
N ALA A 217 21.41 29.30 -3.74
CA ALA A 217 21.70 29.87 -2.42
C ALA A 217 23.21 29.88 -2.11
N VAL A 218 23.94 28.84 -2.51
CA VAL A 218 25.40 28.78 -2.38
C VAL A 218 26.08 29.79 -3.33
N TYR A 219 25.56 29.93 -4.56
CA TYR A 219 26.09 30.86 -5.56
C TYR A 219 25.91 32.33 -5.16
N LEU A 220 24.73 32.73 -4.65
CA LEU A 220 24.43 34.11 -4.25
C LEU A 220 25.09 34.58 -2.95
N SER A 221 25.88 33.73 -2.26
CA SER A 221 26.54 34.09 -1.00
C SER A 221 28.08 34.20 -1.10
N PRO A 222 28.65 35.22 -1.78
CA PRO A 222 30.08 35.51 -1.64
C PRO A 222 30.37 36.10 -0.26
N GLY A 223 31.25 35.47 0.51
CA GLY A 223 31.82 36.02 1.77
C GLY A 223 31.21 35.53 3.09
N TYR A 224 30.02 34.91 3.08
CA TYR A 224 29.36 34.36 4.28
C TYR A 224 29.02 32.86 4.17
N ARG A 225 29.64 32.16 3.22
CA ARG A 225 29.37 30.76 2.84
C ARG A 225 29.26 29.80 4.03
N TRP A 226 30.11 29.96 5.04
CA TRP A 226 30.10 29.07 6.21
C TRP A 226 28.85 29.26 7.08
N LEU A 227 28.37 30.50 7.21
CA LEU A 227 27.21 30.84 8.05
C LEU A 227 25.90 30.45 7.36
N THR A 228 25.82 30.61 6.04
CA THR A 228 24.70 30.11 5.23
C THR A 228 24.63 28.59 5.21
N LEU A 229 25.77 27.89 5.11
CA LEU A 229 25.82 26.43 5.23
C LEU A 229 25.37 25.94 6.61
N LEU A 230 25.75 26.63 7.69
CA LEU A 230 25.34 26.28 9.05
C LEU A 230 23.82 26.41 9.23
N TRP A 231 23.22 27.53 8.79
CA TRP A 231 21.75 27.70 8.87
C TRP A 231 21.00 26.76 7.93
N MET A 232 21.57 26.39 6.78
CA MET A 232 21.03 25.34 5.92
C MET A 232 21.05 23.98 6.63
N ALA A 233 22.16 23.60 7.25
CA ALA A 233 22.28 22.36 7.99
C ALA A 233 21.27 22.29 9.14
N VAL A 234 21.12 23.38 9.91
CA VAL A 234 20.11 23.48 10.97
C VAL A 234 18.69 23.39 10.39
N GLY A 235 18.41 24.04 9.26
CA GLY A 235 17.14 23.95 8.56
C GLY A 235 16.82 22.53 8.09
N LEU A 236 17.81 21.82 7.55
CA LEU A 236 17.68 20.43 7.12
C LEU A 236 17.44 19.49 8.30
N ILE A 237 18.13 19.71 9.42
CA ILE A 237 17.93 18.91 10.65
C ILE A 237 16.53 19.15 11.21
N LEU A 238 16.06 20.40 11.29
CA LEU A 238 14.70 20.71 11.74
C LEU A 238 13.65 20.13 10.79
N ALA A 239 13.87 20.22 9.47
CA ALA A 239 13.03 19.60 8.47
C ALA A 239 12.93 18.08 8.67
N ALA A 240 14.06 17.41 8.85
CA ALA A 240 14.11 15.97 9.11
C ALA A 240 13.38 15.60 10.42
N ILE A 241 13.54 16.39 11.48
CA ILE A 241 12.84 16.17 12.76
C ILE A 241 11.32 16.31 12.57
N ILE A 242 10.85 17.34 11.87
CA ILE A 242 9.42 17.55 11.59
C ILE A 242 8.85 16.36 10.81
N VAL A 243 9.57 15.89 9.78
CA VAL A 243 9.16 14.71 9.01
C VAL A 243 9.08 13.46 9.89
N LEU A 244 10.06 13.24 10.78
CA LEU A 244 10.05 12.11 11.70
C LEU A 244 8.87 12.16 12.68
N ILE A 245 8.51 13.35 13.16
CA ILE A 245 7.34 13.55 14.03
C ILE A 245 6.04 13.26 13.26
N ILE A 246 5.92 13.76 12.02
CA ILE A 246 4.74 13.46 11.18
C ILE A 246 4.65 11.95 10.94
N ARG A 247 5.77 11.30 10.59
CA ARG A 247 5.83 9.85 10.38
C ARG A 247 5.45 9.08 11.63
N SER A 248 5.91 9.49 12.82
CA SER A 248 5.57 8.77 14.06
C SER A 248 4.09 8.93 14.41
N VAL A 249 3.52 10.13 14.27
CA VAL A 249 2.10 10.37 14.57
C VAL A 249 1.18 9.62 13.60
N VAL A 250 1.51 9.63 12.30
CA VAL A 250 0.73 8.90 11.28
C VAL A 250 0.88 7.39 11.46
N GLY A 251 2.10 6.89 11.70
CA GLY A 251 2.36 5.47 11.96
C GLY A 251 1.64 4.94 13.20
N ASN A 252 1.58 5.74 14.28
CA ASN A 252 0.90 5.38 15.52
C ASN A 252 -0.62 5.56 15.48
N SER A 253 -1.15 6.14 14.40
CA SER A 253 -2.61 6.24 14.14
C SER A 253 -3.10 5.12 13.22
N LEU A 254 -2.19 4.50 12.45
CA LEU A 254 -2.48 3.37 11.55
C LEU A 254 -2.22 2.02 12.21
N ILE A 255 -1.48 2.00 13.31
CA ILE A 255 -1.29 0.85 14.19
C ILE A 255 -1.57 1.34 15.62
N PRO A 256 -2.80 1.17 16.15
CA PRO A 256 -3.04 1.35 17.58
C PRO A 256 -2.25 0.36 18.44
#